data_AF-A0A2G5UB42-F1
#
_entry.id   AF-A0A2G5UB42-F1
#
_cell.length_a   1.000
_cell.length_b   1.000
_cell.length_c   1.000
_cell.angle_alpha   90.00
_cell.angle_beta   90.00
_cell.angle_gamma   90.00
#
_symmetry.space_group_name_H-M   'P 1'
#
loop_
_entity.id
_entity.type
_entity.pdbx_description
1 polymer ?
#
loop_
_entity_poly.entity_id
_entity_poly.type
_entity_poly.pdbx_seq_one_letter_code
_entity_poly.pdbx_strand_id
1 'polypeptide(L)'
;MKMIQIFGKVTYAPFHVPYASSQNCASGCFSLNYCILSWQTSNGSCYHYSYLDRPDTIKVVETDKTEGSKVGFKTIISGTSCPSSFTDMNFNMTIPTGDTYSWQKSGNSWSLNGCRDGWKRFDRTDGVSVCMKTFLAKIQRWVARSKCVAIGTDQIGVASVEESKWIHVQMMQYNPLPKSSYAFWIDGEFKPHNCYSANFCESITWLYDRNCSIEYLY
;
A
#
# COMPACT_ATOMS: atom_id res chain seq x y z
N MET A 1 17.90 0.25 10.58
CA MET A 1 17.60 -0.68 9.46
C MET A 1 18.87 -1.40 9.03
N LYS A 2 18.73 -2.59 8.45
CA LYS A 2 19.81 -3.41 7.86
C LYS A 2 19.31 -4.01 6.53
N MET A 3 20.21 -4.60 5.76
CA MET A 3 19.89 -5.30 4.51
C MET A 3 20.22 -6.78 4.67
N ILE A 4 19.23 -7.67 4.53
CA ILE A 4 19.42 -9.13 4.58
C ILE A 4 19.42 -9.67 3.17
N GLN A 5 20.49 -10.35 2.78
CA GLN A 5 20.57 -11.01 1.48
C GLN A 5 20.33 -12.51 1.62
N ILE A 6 19.50 -13.03 0.72
CA ILE A 6 19.26 -14.47 0.55
C ILE A 6 19.49 -14.87 -0.90
N PHE A 7 19.67 -16.16 -1.15
CA PHE A 7 19.54 -16.70 -2.50
C PHE A 7 18.06 -16.76 -2.85
N GLY A 8 17.70 -16.08 -3.92
CA GLY A 8 16.30 -15.96 -4.31
C GLY A 8 16.16 -15.18 -5.61
N LYS A 9 14.94 -15.17 -6.13
CA LYS A 9 14.56 -14.41 -7.32
C LYS A 9 13.22 -13.74 -7.16
N VAL A 10 13.08 -12.58 -7.78
CA VAL A 10 11.78 -11.90 -7.90
C VAL A 10 11.00 -12.57 -9.01
N THR A 11 9.85 -13.14 -8.68
CA THR A 11 8.96 -13.81 -9.64
C THR A 11 7.88 -12.87 -10.19
N TYR A 12 7.59 -11.80 -9.46
CA TYR A 12 6.65 -10.76 -9.89
C TYR A 12 6.97 -9.43 -9.20
N ALA A 13 7.21 -8.39 -10.00
CA ALA A 13 7.25 -6.98 -9.58
C ALA A 13 7.40 -6.09 -10.84
N PRO A 14 6.32 -5.46 -11.32
CA PRO A 14 6.36 -4.74 -12.61
C PRO A 14 7.14 -3.41 -12.57
N PHE A 15 7.52 -2.92 -11.39
CA PHE A 15 8.11 -1.59 -11.17
C PHE A 15 9.58 -1.64 -10.74
N HIS A 16 10.43 -2.33 -11.51
CA HIS A 16 11.87 -2.40 -11.21
C HIS A 16 12.64 -1.22 -11.80
N VAL A 17 13.61 -0.70 -11.05
CA VAL A 17 14.56 0.30 -11.53
C VAL A 17 15.91 -0.38 -11.75
N PRO A 18 16.44 -0.42 -12.99
CA PRO A 18 17.79 -0.91 -13.23
C PRO A 18 18.83 -0.09 -12.46
N TYR A 19 19.79 -0.76 -11.84
CA TYR A 19 20.88 -0.14 -11.10
C TYR A 19 22.22 -0.56 -11.68
N ALA A 20 23.08 0.42 -11.97
CA ALA A 20 24.29 0.22 -12.77
C ALA A 20 25.35 -0.68 -12.12
N SER A 21 25.40 -0.77 -10.79
CA SER A 21 26.44 -1.54 -10.09
C SER A 21 25.92 -2.88 -9.59
N SER A 22 26.42 -3.96 -10.20
CA SER A 22 26.10 -5.34 -9.82
C SER A 22 26.71 -5.73 -8.46
N GLN A 23 27.99 -5.40 -8.22
CA GLN A 23 28.69 -5.70 -6.97
C GLN A 23 28.09 -4.99 -5.76
N ASN A 24 27.49 -3.82 -5.97
CA ASN A 24 26.90 -3.00 -4.91
C ASN A 24 25.37 -2.99 -4.96
N CYS A 25 24.74 -4.06 -5.46
CA CYS A 25 23.30 -4.06 -5.67
C CYS A 25 22.51 -3.84 -4.36
N ALA A 26 22.82 -4.62 -3.32
CA ALA A 26 22.15 -4.52 -2.02
C ALA A 26 22.59 -3.28 -1.22
N SER A 27 23.87 -2.91 -1.26
CA SER A 27 24.39 -1.73 -0.58
C SER A 27 23.85 -0.43 -1.18
N GLY A 28 23.69 -0.37 -2.51
CA GLY A 28 23.03 0.73 -3.20
C GLY A 28 21.61 0.93 -2.70
N CYS A 29 20.79 -0.13 -2.69
CA CYS A 29 19.43 -0.08 -2.16
C CYS A 29 19.39 0.30 -0.67
N PHE A 30 20.34 -0.20 0.13
CA PHE A 30 20.42 0.16 1.54
C PHE A 30 20.60 1.68 1.76
N SER A 31 21.45 2.33 0.94
CA SER A 31 21.70 3.77 1.01
C SER A 31 20.51 4.64 0.56
N LEU A 32 19.58 4.08 -0.22
CA LEU A 32 18.42 4.79 -0.74
C LEU A 32 17.23 4.67 0.22
N ASN A 33 16.70 5.79 0.70
CA ASN A 33 15.60 5.79 1.66
C ASN A 33 14.32 5.13 1.12
N TYR A 34 14.05 5.27 -0.19
CA TYR A 34 12.85 4.74 -0.83
C TYR A 34 12.93 3.26 -1.21
N CYS A 35 14.13 2.67 -1.23
CA CYS A 35 14.32 1.29 -1.69
C CYS A 35 13.92 0.29 -0.60
N ILE A 36 13.09 -0.69 -0.97
CA ILE A 36 12.68 -1.79 -0.07
C ILE A 36 13.40 -3.11 -0.37
N LEU A 37 13.76 -3.34 -1.63
CA LEU A 37 14.25 -4.62 -2.11
C LEU A 37 15.28 -4.37 -3.21
N SER A 38 16.34 -5.16 -3.22
CA SER A 38 17.26 -5.26 -4.34
C SER A 38 17.23 -6.68 -4.90
N TRP A 39 17.35 -6.83 -6.21
CA TRP A 39 17.51 -8.13 -6.86
C TRP A 39 18.71 -8.09 -7.78
N GLN A 40 19.67 -8.97 -7.53
CA GLN A 40 20.77 -9.27 -8.43
C GLN A 40 20.49 -10.59 -9.13
N THR A 41 20.34 -10.56 -10.44
CA THR A 41 20.14 -11.76 -11.27
C THR A 41 21.44 -12.55 -11.43
N SER A 42 21.32 -13.79 -11.87
CA SER A 42 22.46 -14.69 -12.13
C SER A 42 23.47 -14.15 -13.15
N ASN A 43 23.01 -13.34 -14.11
CA ASN A 43 23.87 -12.66 -15.09
C ASN A 43 24.53 -11.36 -14.56
N GLY A 44 24.30 -11.02 -13.28
CA GLY A 44 24.86 -9.83 -12.64
C GLY A 44 24.04 -8.55 -12.83
N SER A 45 22.91 -8.55 -13.53
CA SER A 45 22.03 -7.36 -13.59
C SER A 45 21.50 -7.04 -12.19
N CYS A 46 21.37 -5.76 -11.86
CA CYS A 46 20.84 -5.31 -10.58
C CYS A 46 19.58 -4.48 -10.77
N TYR A 47 18.59 -4.75 -9.93
CA TYR A 47 17.31 -4.07 -9.90
C TYR A 47 16.96 -3.62 -8.49
N HIS A 48 16.47 -2.40 -8.35
CA HIS A 48 15.94 -1.87 -7.10
C HIS A 48 14.43 -1.70 -7.18
N TYR A 49 13.76 -1.88 -6.06
CA TYR A 49 12.32 -1.74 -5.94
C TYR A 49 12.00 -0.69 -4.88
N SER A 50 11.20 0.31 -5.27
CA SER A 50 10.79 1.41 -4.41
C SER A 50 9.48 1.10 -3.70
N TYR A 51 9.26 1.70 -2.52
CA TYR A 51 7.91 1.77 -1.95
C TYR A 51 7.05 2.89 -2.54
N LEU A 52 7.65 3.83 -3.28
CA LEU A 52 6.94 4.95 -3.92
C LEU A 52 6.20 4.53 -5.20
N ASP A 53 6.71 3.52 -5.91
CA ASP A 53 6.17 3.07 -7.20
C ASP A 53 5.03 2.03 -7.03
N ARG A 54 4.27 2.16 -5.94
CA ARG A 54 3.32 1.16 -5.43
C ARG A 54 1.88 1.63 -5.59
N PRO A 55 0.94 0.70 -5.87
CA PRO A 55 0.55 -0.30 -4.86
C PRO A 55 0.71 -1.76 -5.30
N ASP A 56 1.46 -2.03 -6.36
CA ASP A 56 1.53 -3.39 -6.87
C ASP A 56 2.38 -4.34 -6.00
N THR A 57 2.15 -5.65 -6.14
CA THR A 57 2.70 -6.70 -5.27
C THR A 57 4.13 -7.02 -5.69
N ILE A 58 4.98 -7.33 -4.73
CA ILE A 58 6.28 -7.95 -5.00
C ILE A 58 6.23 -9.39 -4.51
N LYS A 59 6.67 -10.34 -5.34
CA LYS A 59 6.81 -11.75 -4.98
C LYS A 59 8.26 -12.19 -5.18
N VAL A 60 8.79 -12.85 -4.15
CA VAL A 60 10.14 -13.41 -4.11
C VAL A 60 10.03 -14.88 -3.75
N VAL A 61 10.86 -15.71 -4.38
CA VAL A 61 11.00 -17.12 -4.04
C VAL A 61 12.46 -17.39 -3.70
N GLU A 62 12.69 -18.15 -2.63
CA GLU A 62 13.99 -18.68 -2.26
C GLU A 62 14.50 -19.62 -3.34
N THR A 63 15.78 -19.53 -3.66
CA THR A 63 16.42 -20.39 -4.67
C THR A 63 17.68 -21.02 -4.10
N ASP A 64 18.13 -22.09 -4.73
CA ASP A 64 19.43 -22.66 -4.42
C ASP A 64 20.57 -21.70 -4.74
N LYS A 65 21.65 -21.81 -3.97
CA LYS A 65 22.88 -21.03 -4.17
C LYS A 65 23.46 -21.19 -5.58
N THR A 66 23.24 -22.34 -6.20
CA THR A 66 23.70 -22.67 -7.56
C THR A 66 23.03 -21.83 -8.64
N GLU A 67 21.84 -21.28 -8.40
CA GLU A 67 21.17 -20.37 -9.34
C GLU A 67 21.88 -19.00 -9.42
N GLY A 68 22.73 -18.65 -8.44
CA GLY A 68 23.52 -17.42 -8.45
C GLY A 68 22.72 -16.11 -8.31
N SER A 69 21.39 -16.19 -8.18
CA SER A 69 20.50 -15.05 -7.97
C SER A 69 20.42 -14.68 -6.50
N LYS A 70 20.46 -13.38 -6.19
CA LYS A 70 20.44 -12.86 -4.81
C LYS A 70 19.38 -11.79 -4.66
N VAL A 71 18.59 -11.88 -3.59
CA VAL A 71 17.61 -10.86 -3.22
C VAL A 71 18.00 -10.28 -1.87
N GLY A 72 18.00 -8.95 -1.78
CA GLY A 72 18.25 -8.20 -0.57
C GLY A 72 16.96 -7.57 -0.06
N PHE A 73 16.58 -7.90 1.17
CA PHE A 73 15.46 -7.32 1.90
C PHE A 73 15.95 -6.21 2.82
N LYS A 74 15.43 -5.00 2.65
CA LYS A 74 15.63 -3.94 3.64
C LYS A 74 14.71 -4.20 4.81
N THR A 75 15.29 -4.48 5.97
CA THR A 75 14.51 -4.89 7.15
C THR A 75 15.03 -4.32 8.45
N ILE A 76 14.16 -4.26 9.45
CA ILE A 76 14.55 -4.07 10.85
C ILE A 76 15.12 -5.40 11.35
N ILE A 77 16.27 -5.32 12.03
CA ILE A 77 16.87 -6.44 12.74
C ILE A 77 17.08 -5.98 14.16
N SER A 78 16.54 -6.74 15.10
CA SER A 78 16.79 -6.57 16.53
C SER A 78 18.14 -7.21 16.88
N GLY A 79 19.01 -6.48 17.57
CA GLY A 79 20.34 -6.96 17.95
C GLY A 79 21.47 -6.48 17.01
N THR A 80 22.71 -6.81 17.39
CA THR A 80 23.93 -6.37 16.70
C THR A 80 24.52 -7.43 15.77
N SER A 81 24.11 -8.70 15.90
CA SER A 81 24.59 -9.83 15.11
C SER A 81 23.67 -10.18 13.95
N CYS A 82 24.26 -10.59 12.82
CA CYS A 82 23.49 -11.19 11.72
C CYS A 82 22.82 -12.49 12.22
N PRO A 83 21.51 -12.67 12.00
CA PRO A 83 20.82 -13.91 12.37
C PRO A 83 21.46 -15.11 11.67
N SER A 84 21.62 -16.22 12.39
CA SER A 84 22.18 -17.47 11.86
C SER A 84 21.27 -18.11 10.81
N SER A 85 19.98 -17.79 10.83
CA SER A 85 18.99 -18.18 9.84
C SER A 85 18.00 -17.05 9.59
N PHE A 86 17.52 -16.95 8.35
CA PHE A 86 16.43 -16.07 7.96
C PHE A 86 15.06 -16.76 8.00
N THR A 87 15.00 -18.06 8.34
CA THR A 87 13.78 -18.86 8.29
C THR A 87 12.66 -18.33 9.19
N ASP A 88 13.03 -17.80 10.35
CA ASP A 88 12.10 -17.30 11.37
C ASP A 88 12.11 -15.77 11.48
N MET A 89 12.74 -15.09 10.51
CA MET A 89 12.78 -13.64 10.49
C MET A 89 11.52 -13.05 9.87
N ASN A 90 10.97 -12.06 10.56
CA ASN A 90 9.96 -11.19 10.00
C ASN A 90 10.66 -10.06 9.23
N PHE A 91 10.55 -10.08 7.91
CA PHE A 91 11.05 -8.97 7.10
C PHE A 91 10.05 -7.83 7.12
N ASN A 92 10.43 -6.71 7.73
CA ASN A 92 9.64 -5.48 7.73
C ASN A 92 10.54 -4.26 7.67
N MET A 93 10.07 -3.19 7.04
CA MET A 93 10.76 -1.89 7.07
C MET A 93 9.84 -0.81 7.62
N THR A 94 10.44 0.21 8.23
CA THR A 94 9.76 1.45 8.60
C THR A 94 10.33 2.59 7.75
N ILE A 95 9.46 3.35 7.11
CA ILE A 95 9.85 4.53 6.32
C ILE A 95 9.90 5.77 7.24
N PRO A 96 10.49 6.91 6.80
CA PRO A 96 10.65 8.10 7.66
C PRO A 96 9.35 8.65 8.25
N THR A 97 8.19 8.40 7.63
CA THR A 97 6.87 8.80 8.15
C THR A 97 6.40 7.95 9.34
N GLY A 98 7.11 6.86 9.67
CA GLY A 98 6.71 5.89 10.68
C GLY A 98 5.85 4.75 10.15
N ASP A 99 5.39 4.82 8.90
CA ASP A 99 4.65 3.72 8.28
C ASP A 99 5.55 2.50 8.08
N THR A 100 4.95 1.32 8.18
CA THR A 100 5.67 0.05 8.02
C THR A 100 5.21 -0.72 6.78
N TYR A 101 6.09 -1.57 6.29
CA TYR A 101 5.80 -2.53 5.22
C TYR A 101 6.34 -3.89 5.62
N SER A 102 5.44 -4.85 5.79
CA SER A 102 5.76 -6.20 6.23
C SER A 102 5.60 -7.22 5.10
N TRP A 103 6.64 -8.02 4.90
CA TRP A 103 6.60 -9.16 3.99
C TRP A 103 5.86 -10.32 4.63
N GLN A 104 4.99 -10.96 3.86
CA GLN A 104 4.29 -12.18 4.25
C GLN A 104 5.07 -13.38 3.72
N LYS A 105 5.53 -14.24 4.64
CA LYS A 105 6.18 -15.49 4.27
C LYS A 105 5.14 -16.59 4.08
N SER A 106 5.26 -17.34 2.98
CA SER A 106 4.46 -18.53 2.70
C SER A 106 5.37 -19.61 2.11
N GLY A 107 5.70 -20.63 2.92
CA GLY A 107 6.69 -21.65 2.56
C GLY A 107 8.05 -21.02 2.26
N ASN A 108 8.54 -21.23 1.04
CA ASN A 108 9.81 -20.69 0.53
C ASN A 108 9.65 -19.35 -0.22
N SER A 109 8.51 -18.68 -0.07
CA SER A 109 8.20 -17.44 -0.77
C SER A 109 7.89 -16.30 0.18
N TRP A 110 8.18 -15.08 -0.28
CA TRP A 110 7.78 -13.84 0.39
C TRP A 110 6.97 -13.00 -0.58
N SER A 111 5.85 -12.47 -0.09
CA SER A 111 5.03 -11.52 -0.82
C SER A 111 4.91 -10.22 -0.04
N LEU A 112 4.79 -9.12 -0.77
CA LEU A 112 4.50 -7.82 -0.21
C LEU A 112 3.28 -7.25 -0.94
N ASN A 113 2.20 -6.97 -0.20
CA ASN A 113 0.92 -6.51 -0.73
C ASN A 113 0.95 -5.08 -1.31
N GLY A 114 2.13 -4.47 -1.46
CA GLY A 114 2.35 -3.13 -1.97
C GLY A 114 1.89 -1.99 -1.06
N CYS A 115 0.81 -2.17 -0.31
CA CYS A 115 0.28 -1.21 0.66
C CYS A 115 1.08 -1.16 1.96
N ARG A 116 1.03 -0.01 2.64
CA ARG A 116 1.52 0.17 4.01
C ARG A 116 0.77 -0.79 4.94
N ASP A 117 1.40 -1.21 6.03
CA ASP A 117 0.75 -2.11 6.98
C ASP A 117 -0.53 -1.49 7.56
N GLY A 118 -1.58 -2.30 7.65
CA GLY A 118 -2.91 -1.86 8.06
C GLY A 118 -3.69 -1.06 7.00
N TRP A 119 -3.18 -0.96 5.77
CA TRP A 119 -3.95 -0.46 4.62
C TRP A 119 -4.45 -1.65 3.78
N LYS A 120 -5.69 -1.55 3.29
CA LYS A 120 -6.32 -2.57 2.46
C LYS A 120 -6.10 -2.26 0.98
N ARG A 121 -5.53 -3.21 0.24
CA ARG A 121 -5.43 -3.13 -1.23
C ARG A 121 -6.76 -3.47 -1.89
N PHE A 122 -7.10 -2.72 -2.94
CA PHE A 122 -8.13 -3.05 -3.93
C PHE A 122 -7.54 -2.92 -5.33
N ASP A 123 -7.86 -3.87 -6.20
CA ASP A 123 -7.52 -3.82 -7.62
C ASP A 123 -8.79 -3.46 -8.40
N ARG A 124 -8.79 -2.31 -9.07
CA ARG A 124 -9.95 -1.80 -9.80
C ARG A 124 -9.97 -2.31 -11.24
N THR A 125 -11.14 -2.31 -11.85
CA THR A 125 -11.37 -2.83 -13.20
C THR A 125 -10.70 -2.01 -14.30
N ASP A 126 -10.33 -0.76 -14.02
CA ASP A 126 -9.55 0.13 -14.89
C ASP A 126 -8.04 -0.18 -14.87
N GLY A 127 -7.62 -1.20 -14.11
CA GLY A 127 -6.22 -1.60 -13.96
C GLY A 127 -5.47 -0.80 -12.90
N VAL A 128 -6.14 0.12 -12.19
CA VAL A 128 -5.55 0.88 -11.09
C VAL A 128 -5.71 0.12 -9.78
N SER A 129 -4.61 -0.16 -9.11
CA SER A 129 -4.64 -0.65 -7.72
C SER A 129 -4.62 0.53 -6.75
N VAL A 130 -5.31 0.42 -5.62
CA VAL A 130 -5.35 1.46 -4.58
C VAL A 130 -5.17 0.86 -3.19
N CYS A 131 -4.62 1.65 -2.26
CA CYS A 131 -4.54 1.30 -0.84
C CYS A 131 -5.48 2.20 -0.04
N MET A 132 -6.39 1.60 0.71
CA MET A 132 -7.41 2.31 1.48
C MET A 132 -7.23 2.07 2.98
N LYS A 133 -7.49 3.11 3.77
CA LYS A 133 -7.55 3.06 5.24
C LYS A 133 -8.57 4.06 5.74
N THR A 134 -9.35 3.67 6.74
CA THR A 134 -10.32 4.55 7.40
C THR A 134 -9.67 5.23 8.61
N PHE A 135 -10.12 6.45 8.90
CA PHE A 135 -9.70 7.21 10.06
C PHE A 135 -10.93 7.82 10.71
N LEU A 136 -11.07 7.65 12.02
CA LEU A 136 -12.16 8.26 12.78
C LEU A 136 -11.75 9.64 13.27
N ALA A 137 -12.43 10.67 12.77
CA ALA A 137 -12.30 12.05 13.24
C ALA A 137 -13.59 12.84 13.00
N LYS A 138 -14.00 13.68 13.95
CA LYS A 138 -15.12 14.62 13.80
C LYS A 138 -14.63 15.93 13.21
N ILE A 139 -14.50 15.98 11.89
CA ILE A 139 -13.92 17.10 11.15
C ILE A 139 -14.70 17.37 9.86
N GLN A 140 -14.49 18.56 9.27
CA GLN A 140 -15.03 18.90 7.95
C GLN A 140 -14.27 18.18 6.83
N ARG A 141 -14.91 18.01 5.67
CA ARG A 141 -14.34 17.29 4.51
C ARG A 141 -12.99 17.82 4.06
N TRP A 142 -12.85 19.15 3.91
CA TRP A 142 -11.58 19.75 3.48
C TRP A 142 -10.46 19.53 4.49
N VAL A 143 -10.78 19.57 5.79
CA VAL A 143 -9.84 19.24 6.87
C VAL A 143 -9.43 17.78 6.78
N ALA A 144 -10.36 16.87 6.51
CA ALA A 144 -10.07 15.45 6.31
C ALA A 144 -9.08 15.24 5.16
N ARG A 145 -9.30 15.92 4.02
CA ARG A 145 -8.36 15.87 2.89
C ARG A 145 -6.98 16.40 3.27
N SER A 146 -6.89 17.56 3.92
CA SER A 146 -5.60 18.10 4.38
C SER A 146 -4.87 17.15 5.33
N LYS A 147 -5.59 16.41 6.19
CA LYS A 147 -5.02 15.39 7.06
C LYS A 147 -4.50 14.18 6.29
N CYS A 148 -5.18 13.72 5.24
CA CYS A 148 -4.68 12.69 4.33
C CYS A 148 -3.40 13.13 3.62
N VAL A 149 -3.38 14.36 3.08
CA VAL A 149 -2.20 14.93 2.41
C VAL A 149 -1.00 15.02 3.35
N ALA A 150 -1.23 15.40 4.61
CA ALA A 150 -0.18 15.48 5.62
C ALA A 150 0.50 14.14 5.93
N ILE A 151 -0.16 13.00 5.69
CA ILE A 151 0.42 11.65 5.84
C ILE A 151 0.90 11.05 4.50
N GLY A 152 1.03 11.89 3.47
CA GLY A 152 1.51 11.49 2.15
C GLY A 152 0.53 10.60 1.39
N THR A 153 -0.78 10.80 1.59
CA THR A 153 -1.85 10.15 0.83
C THR A 153 -2.86 11.20 0.37
N ASP A 154 -3.94 10.81 -0.30
CA ASP A 154 -5.05 11.73 -0.57
C ASP A 154 -6.37 11.09 -0.11
N GLN A 155 -7.42 11.89 -0.03
CA GLN A 155 -8.77 11.38 0.08
C GLN A 155 -9.12 10.60 -1.19
N ILE A 156 -9.83 9.49 -1.07
CA ILE A 156 -10.11 8.59 -2.19
C ILE A 156 -11.61 8.44 -2.45
N GLY A 157 -11.98 8.33 -3.72
CA GLY A 157 -13.32 7.95 -4.15
C GLY A 157 -13.54 6.44 -4.06
N VAL A 158 -14.80 6.01 -4.03
CA VAL A 158 -15.18 4.60 -3.98
C VAL A 158 -15.61 4.15 -5.37
N ALA A 159 -14.99 3.09 -5.88
CA ALA A 159 -15.11 2.66 -7.28
C ALA A 159 -15.80 1.30 -7.46
N SER A 160 -16.04 0.55 -6.37
CA SER A 160 -16.70 -0.76 -6.46
C SER A 160 -17.60 -1.04 -5.26
N VAL A 161 -18.51 -2.01 -5.44
CA VAL A 161 -19.39 -2.51 -4.38
C VAL A 161 -18.56 -3.16 -3.25
N GLU A 162 -17.45 -3.80 -3.58
CA GLU A 162 -16.54 -4.44 -2.65
C GLU A 162 -15.84 -3.40 -1.76
N GLU A 163 -15.39 -2.29 -2.34
CA GLU A 163 -14.84 -1.15 -1.59
C GLU A 163 -15.89 -0.58 -0.62
N SER A 164 -17.13 -0.36 -1.08
CA SER A 164 -18.24 0.13 -0.24
C SER A 164 -18.56 -0.82 0.93
N LYS A 165 -18.67 -2.13 0.66
CA LYS A 165 -18.91 -3.15 1.69
C LYS A 165 -17.79 -3.16 2.73
N TRP A 166 -16.53 -3.08 2.29
CA TRP A 166 -15.40 -3.05 3.21
C TRP A 166 -15.42 -1.79 4.09
N ILE A 167 -15.67 -0.61 3.51
CA ILE A 167 -15.81 0.65 4.28
C ILE A 167 -16.91 0.51 5.32
N HIS A 168 -18.06 -0.05 4.96
CA HIS A 168 -19.16 -0.29 5.90
C HIS A 168 -18.73 -1.22 7.06
N VAL A 169 -18.01 -2.29 6.78
CA VAL A 169 -17.47 -3.17 7.84
C VAL A 169 -16.50 -2.40 8.75
N GLN A 170 -15.61 -1.57 8.19
CA GLN A 170 -14.70 -0.73 8.99
C GLN A 170 -15.48 0.26 9.87
N MET A 171 -16.57 0.82 9.36
CA MET A 171 -17.45 1.73 10.09
C MET A 171 -18.04 1.08 11.34
N MET A 172 -18.53 -0.15 11.20
CA MET A 172 -19.14 -0.89 12.30
C MET A 172 -18.15 -1.25 13.41
N GLN A 173 -16.85 -1.32 13.12
CA GLN A 173 -15.80 -1.55 14.14
C GLN A 173 -15.72 -0.41 15.17
N TYR A 174 -16.22 0.79 14.84
CA TYR A 174 -16.26 1.93 15.76
C TYR A 174 -17.51 1.96 16.64
N ASN A 175 -18.35 0.92 16.57
CA ASN A 175 -19.57 0.76 17.36
C ASN A 175 -20.46 2.03 17.35
N PRO A 176 -20.93 2.47 16.16
CA PRO A 176 -21.76 3.65 16.05
C PRO A 176 -23.05 3.49 16.88
N LEU A 177 -23.51 4.58 17.49
CA LEU A 177 -24.77 4.53 18.24
C LEU A 177 -25.93 4.29 17.25
N PRO A 178 -26.98 3.53 17.63
CA PRO A 178 -28.07 3.15 16.72
C PRO A 178 -28.86 4.32 16.08
N LYS A 179 -28.61 5.55 16.53
CA LYS A 179 -29.28 6.77 16.05
C LYS A 179 -28.32 7.91 15.70
N SER A 180 -27.00 7.67 15.72
CA SER A 180 -26.03 8.66 15.27
C SER A 180 -25.75 8.47 13.79
N SER A 181 -25.86 9.52 12.99
CA SER A 181 -25.28 9.51 11.64
C SER A 181 -23.77 9.28 11.76
N TYR A 182 -23.28 8.28 11.04
CA TYR A 182 -21.89 7.92 11.03
C TYR A 182 -21.46 7.72 9.58
N ALA A 183 -20.56 8.57 9.11
CA ALA A 183 -20.08 8.53 7.75
C ALA A 183 -18.59 8.84 7.69
N PHE A 184 -17.92 8.31 6.66
CA PHE A 184 -16.58 8.73 6.30
C PHE A 184 -16.63 9.72 5.15
N TRP A 185 -15.80 10.75 5.22
CA TRP A 185 -15.60 11.63 4.09
C TRP A 185 -14.81 10.90 2.99
N ILE A 186 -15.35 10.89 1.77
CA ILE A 186 -14.69 10.35 0.56
C ILE A 186 -14.43 11.47 -0.48
N ASP A 187 -13.63 11.18 -1.50
CA ASP A 187 -13.29 12.17 -2.56
C ASP A 187 -14.39 12.30 -3.62
N GLY A 188 -15.48 11.53 -3.50
CA GLY A 188 -16.64 11.66 -4.38
C GLY A 188 -17.26 13.05 -4.35
N GLU A 189 -17.63 13.56 -5.52
CA GLU A 189 -18.43 14.78 -5.68
C GLU A 189 -19.74 14.41 -6.37
N PHE A 190 -20.86 14.87 -5.80
CA PHE A 190 -22.14 14.77 -6.48
C PHE A 190 -22.17 15.81 -7.61
N LYS A 191 -22.23 15.35 -8.86
CA LYS A 191 -22.50 16.23 -10.00
C LYS A 191 -23.98 16.11 -10.39
N PRO A 192 -24.80 17.16 -10.22
CA PRO A 192 -26.16 17.15 -10.76
C PRO A 192 -26.11 17.02 -12.29
N HIS A 193 -27.20 16.49 -12.87
CA HIS A 193 -27.29 16.00 -14.25
C HIS A 193 -26.95 17.03 -15.34
N ASN A 194 -26.80 18.33 -15.02
CA ASN A 194 -26.57 19.43 -15.97
C ASN A 194 -25.53 20.46 -15.47
N CYS A 195 -24.23 20.13 -15.33
CA CYS A 195 -23.22 21.13 -14.94
C CYS A 195 -21.89 21.03 -15.71
N TYR A 196 -21.60 22.09 -16.46
CA TYR A 196 -20.35 22.41 -17.17
C TYR A 196 -19.27 23.03 -16.25
N SER A 197 -19.50 23.08 -14.93
CA SER A 197 -18.56 23.60 -13.95
C SER A 197 -18.67 22.83 -12.63
N ALA A 198 -17.53 22.41 -12.08
CA ALA A 198 -17.45 21.73 -10.79
C ALA A 198 -17.68 22.75 -9.66
N ASN A 199 -18.70 22.51 -8.84
CA ASN A 199 -18.95 23.25 -7.60
C ASN A 199 -19.13 22.22 -6.47
N PHE A 200 -18.23 22.30 -5.48
CA PHE A 200 -18.23 21.42 -4.31
C PHE A 200 -19.53 21.57 -3.50
N CYS A 201 -20.28 20.47 -3.30
CA CYS A 201 -21.45 20.49 -2.42
C CYS A 201 -21.05 20.29 -0.95
N GLU A 202 -21.19 21.34 -0.14
CA GLU A 202 -21.04 21.28 1.33
C GLU A 202 -22.30 20.76 2.03
N SER A 203 -23.45 20.76 1.35
CA SER A 203 -24.72 20.21 1.83
C SER A 203 -25.43 19.42 0.73
N ILE A 204 -25.75 18.16 1.00
CA ILE A 204 -26.57 17.32 0.11
C ILE A 204 -27.96 17.24 0.73
N THR A 205 -28.99 17.68 0.00
CA THR A 205 -30.39 17.40 0.32
C THR A 205 -30.85 16.31 -0.64
N TRP A 206 -31.09 15.11 -0.12
CA TRP A 206 -31.57 13.99 -0.92
C TRP A 206 -33.01 14.22 -1.34
N LEU A 207 -33.24 14.43 -2.63
CA LEU A 207 -34.57 14.32 -3.22
C LEU A 207 -34.83 12.82 -3.45
N TYR A 208 -35.94 12.33 -2.93
CA TYR A 208 -36.41 10.96 -3.16
C TYR A 208 -36.75 10.78 -4.65
N ASP A 209 -35.75 10.55 -5.50
CA ASP A 209 -35.98 10.19 -6.90
C ASP A 209 -35.32 8.85 -7.22
N ARG A 210 -36.16 7.93 -7.71
CA ARG A 210 -35.96 6.47 -7.65
C ARG A 210 -35.04 5.89 -8.73
N ASN A 211 -34.25 6.70 -9.43
CA ASN A 211 -33.60 6.26 -10.68
C ASN A 211 -32.09 6.51 -10.81
N CYS A 212 -31.36 6.78 -9.72
CA CYS A 212 -29.89 6.70 -9.75
C CYS A 212 -29.33 6.31 -8.37
N SER A 213 -29.47 5.03 -8.03
CA SER A 213 -29.01 4.48 -6.76
C SER A 213 -27.52 4.15 -6.83
N ILE A 214 -26.65 5.11 -6.48
CA ILE A 214 -25.44 4.74 -5.75
C ILE A 214 -25.79 4.92 -4.28
N GLU A 215 -26.17 3.81 -3.65
CA GLU A 215 -26.42 3.74 -2.22
C GLU A 215 -25.11 4.02 -1.46
N TYR A 216 -24.97 5.23 -0.93
CA TYR A 216 -24.11 5.49 0.22
C TYR A 216 -25.04 5.68 1.42
N LEU A 217 -24.98 4.71 2.33
CA LEU A 217 -25.83 4.61 3.51
C LEU A 217 -25.53 5.73 4.53
N TYR A 218 -26.63 6.21 5.13
CA TYR A 218 -26.86 7.37 6.01
C TYR A 218 -25.93 7.57 7.21
#